data_AF-A0A354MUP3-F1
#
_entry.id   AF-A0A354MUP3-F1
#
_cell.length_a   1.000
_cell.length_b   1.000
_cell.length_c   1.000
_cell.angle_alpha   90.00
_cell.angle_beta   90.00
_cell.angle_gamma   90.00
#
_symmetry.space_group_name_H-M   'P 1'
#
loop_
_entity.id
_entity.type
_entity.pdbx_description
1 polymer ?
#
loop_
_entity_poly.entity_id
_entity_poly.type
_entity_poly.pdbx_seq_one_letter_code
_entity_poly.pdbx_strand_id
1 'polypeptide(L)'
;EHEHHHDHDDDDHCSCGHHHHHDDDDDDDEEEHEHEHHHHDGETCSCGHHHHHDHDADEVFQSFGAETTHTFSEEKLRDILSAFDEDHTYGMILRAKGIVPAEDGRWIHFDYVPGGIDIRYGAAGIIGRLCVIGSGLNRDALKTLFAL
;
A
#
# COMPACT_ATOMS: atom_id res chain seq x y z
N GLU A 1 -38.56 -49.87 -4.65
CA GLU A 1 -39.08 -49.49 -5.97
C GLU A 1 -38.99 -47.99 -6.11
N HIS A 2 -38.38 -47.58 -7.23
CA HIS A 2 -38.40 -46.32 -7.96
C HIS A 2 -37.87 -45.00 -7.37
N GLU A 3 -36.79 -44.56 -8.03
CA GLU A 3 -36.13 -43.25 -8.13
C GLU A 3 -37.07 -42.18 -8.67
N HIS A 4 -36.85 -40.90 -8.33
CA HIS A 4 -37.03 -39.77 -9.25
C HIS A 4 -36.11 -38.60 -8.87
N HIS A 5 -35.30 -38.20 -9.86
CA HIS A 5 -34.39 -37.06 -9.90
C HIS A 5 -35.17 -35.74 -10.02
N HIS A 6 -34.59 -34.65 -9.49
CA HIS A 6 -34.90 -33.29 -9.95
C HIS A 6 -33.60 -32.61 -10.37
N ASP A 7 -33.50 -32.41 -11.68
CA ASP A 7 -32.45 -31.72 -12.40
C ASP A 7 -32.94 -30.33 -12.82
N HIS A 8 -32.00 -29.38 -12.79
CA HIS A 8 -31.81 -28.16 -13.61
C HIS A 8 -32.63 -26.86 -13.43
N ASP A 9 -31.81 -25.80 -13.32
CA ASP A 9 -31.90 -24.42 -13.84
C ASP A 9 -33.04 -23.48 -13.41
N ASP A 10 -32.67 -22.30 -12.87
CA ASP A 10 -33.08 -21.03 -13.49
C ASP A 10 -32.21 -19.85 -13.01
N ASP A 11 -31.70 -19.13 -14.01
CA ASP A 11 -31.17 -17.77 -13.97
C ASP A 11 -32.21 -16.79 -13.39
N ASP A 12 -31.83 -15.97 -12.40
CA ASP A 12 -32.62 -14.78 -12.05
C ASP A 12 -31.81 -13.50 -12.26
N HIS A 13 -31.84 -13.08 -13.53
CA HIS A 13 -31.43 -11.79 -14.05
C HIS A 13 -32.50 -10.74 -13.69
N CYS A 14 -32.38 -10.05 -12.54
CA CYS A 14 -33.30 -8.96 -12.21
C CYS A 14 -32.81 -7.59 -12.69
N SER A 15 -33.14 -7.29 -13.94
CA SER A 15 -33.41 -5.93 -14.43
C SER A 15 -34.67 -5.40 -13.76
N CYS A 16 -34.55 -4.39 -12.90
CA CYS A 16 -35.70 -3.61 -12.42
C CYS A 16 -35.45 -2.13 -12.71
N GLY A 17 -35.87 -1.69 -13.90
CA GLY A 17 -35.98 -0.28 -14.23
C GLY A 17 -37.09 0.38 -13.42
N HIS A 18 -36.81 1.55 -12.87
CA HIS A 18 -37.82 2.55 -12.53
C HIS A 18 -37.38 3.89 -13.08
N HIS A 19 -38.03 4.28 -14.18
CA HIS A 19 -37.99 5.62 -14.75
C HIS A 19 -38.70 6.59 -13.82
N HIS A 20 -38.08 7.72 -13.51
CA HIS A 20 -38.80 8.98 -13.31
C HIS A 20 -38.00 10.10 -13.99
N HIS A 21 -38.51 10.54 -15.14
CA HIS A 21 -38.25 11.88 -15.67
C HIS A 21 -38.84 12.90 -14.71
N HIS A 22 -38.08 13.93 -14.37
CA HIS A 22 -38.58 15.29 -14.21
C HIS A 22 -37.49 16.22 -14.78
N ASP A 23 -37.76 16.73 -15.99
CA ASP A 23 -37.25 18.01 -16.44
C ASP A 23 -37.95 19.08 -15.59
N ASP A 24 -37.17 19.96 -14.96
CA ASP A 24 -37.60 21.31 -14.59
C ASP A 24 -36.34 22.20 -14.64
N ASP A 25 -36.24 22.98 -15.71
CA ASP A 25 -35.52 24.25 -15.74
C ASP A 25 -36.22 25.19 -14.74
N ASP A 26 -35.52 25.75 -13.76
CA ASP A 26 -35.82 27.10 -13.28
C ASP A 26 -34.66 27.74 -12.50
N ASP A 27 -34.59 29.05 -12.67
CA ASP A 27 -33.64 30.04 -12.17
C ASP A 27 -33.74 30.29 -10.65
N ASP A 28 -32.74 31.04 -10.15
CA ASP A 28 -32.79 31.98 -9.02
C ASP A 28 -32.66 31.53 -7.54
N ASP A 29 -31.83 32.36 -6.87
CA ASP A 29 -31.87 32.87 -5.50
C ASP A 29 -31.61 31.98 -4.24
N GLU A 30 -30.56 32.41 -3.52
CA GLU A 30 -30.54 32.81 -2.10
C GLU A 30 -31.56 32.21 -1.10
N GLU A 31 -31.02 31.79 0.06
CA GLU A 31 -31.58 31.89 1.43
C GLU A 31 -31.63 30.60 2.29
N GLU A 32 -31.38 30.85 3.57
CA GLU A 32 -31.24 29.93 4.70
C GLU A 32 -32.55 29.19 5.04
N HIS A 33 -32.48 27.86 5.22
CA HIS A 33 -33.49 27.13 5.98
C HIS A 33 -32.85 26.12 6.95
N GLU A 34 -32.71 26.58 8.20
CA GLU A 34 -32.60 25.74 9.38
C GLU A 34 -33.85 24.86 9.50
N HIS A 35 -33.69 23.55 9.33
CA HIS A 35 -34.71 22.57 9.69
C HIS A 35 -34.24 21.75 10.88
N GLU A 36 -34.58 22.24 12.08
CA GLU A 36 -34.61 21.46 13.31
C GLU A 36 -35.60 20.30 13.17
N HIS A 37 -35.07 19.07 13.07
CA HIS A 37 -35.85 17.85 13.20
C HIS A 37 -35.57 17.18 14.54
N HIS A 38 -36.38 17.54 15.54
CA HIS A 38 -36.41 16.91 16.85
C HIS A 38 -37.45 15.77 16.93
N HIS A 39 -36.94 14.56 17.20
CA HIS A 39 -37.52 13.38 17.90
C HIS A 39 -38.69 12.59 17.29
N HIS A 40 -38.49 11.28 17.07
CA HIS A 40 -39.09 10.26 17.96
C HIS A 40 -38.46 8.86 17.82
N ASP A 41 -38.39 8.20 18.97
CA ASP A 41 -37.94 6.84 19.31
C ASP A 41 -38.37 5.70 18.38
N GLY A 42 -37.46 4.73 18.23
CA GLY A 42 -37.82 3.31 18.22
C GLY A 42 -37.77 2.61 16.87
N GLU A 43 -36.58 2.24 16.42
CA GLU A 43 -36.27 0.86 16.06
C GLU A 43 -34.74 0.77 15.98
N THR A 44 -34.14 -0.11 16.77
CA THR A 44 -32.72 -0.42 16.67
C THR A 44 -32.49 -1.14 15.34
N CYS A 45 -32.25 -0.39 14.27
CA CYS A 45 -31.60 -0.96 13.11
C CYS A 45 -30.16 -1.23 13.54
N SER A 46 -29.89 -2.48 13.95
CA SER A 46 -28.57 -3.09 13.87
C SER A 46 -28.19 -3.18 12.39
N CYS A 47 -27.99 -2.03 11.74
CA CYS A 47 -27.11 -1.94 10.59
C CYS A 47 -25.75 -2.25 11.17
N GLY A 48 -25.41 -3.54 11.18
CA GLY A 48 -24.17 -4.07 11.68
C GLY A 48 -23.04 -3.26 11.09
N HIS A 49 -22.54 -2.35 11.93
CA HIS A 49 -21.16 -1.98 12.08
C HIS A 49 -20.40 -2.10 10.76
N HIS A 50 -20.29 -0.98 10.05
CA HIS A 50 -19.11 -0.77 9.22
C HIS A 50 -17.90 -0.70 10.15
N HIS A 51 -17.50 -1.86 10.69
CA HIS A 51 -16.10 -2.12 10.99
C HIS A 51 -15.43 -2.14 9.61
N HIS A 52 -15.11 -0.95 9.12
CA HIS A 52 -13.90 -0.78 8.35
C HIS A 52 -12.79 -1.31 9.26
N HIS A 53 -12.57 -2.62 9.21
CA HIS A 53 -11.24 -3.16 9.33
C HIS A 53 -10.50 -2.63 8.10
N ASP A 54 -10.13 -1.35 8.16
CA ASP A 54 -8.89 -0.93 7.56
C ASP A 54 -7.87 -1.91 8.15
N HIS A 55 -7.54 -2.93 7.36
CA HIS A 55 -6.40 -3.76 7.65
C HIS A 55 -5.22 -2.81 7.58
N ASP A 56 -4.80 -2.30 8.74
CA ASP A 56 -3.60 -1.53 8.91
C ASP A 56 -2.44 -2.37 8.38
N ALA A 57 -2.11 -2.21 7.10
CA ALA A 57 -0.88 -2.75 6.54
C ALA A 57 0.34 -2.25 7.35
N ASP A 58 0.16 -1.13 8.06
CA ASP A 58 1.09 -0.56 9.03
C ASP A 58 1.29 -1.41 10.30
N GLU A 59 0.37 -2.31 10.68
CA GLU A 59 0.59 -3.24 11.81
C GLU A 59 1.47 -4.44 11.41
N VAL A 60 1.53 -4.79 10.12
CA VAL A 60 2.27 -5.96 9.63
C VAL A 60 3.61 -5.56 8.99
N PHE A 61 3.68 -4.40 8.32
CA PHE A 61 4.86 -3.95 7.59
C PHE A 61 5.49 -2.70 8.22
N GLN A 62 6.81 -2.75 8.36
CA GLN A 62 7.64 -1.71 8.92
C GLN A 62 8.48 -1.08 7.81
N SER A 63 8.79 0.21 7.97
CA SER A 63 9.78 0.89 7.14
C SER A 63 10.99 1.33 7.97
N PHE A 64 12.17 1.17 7.37
CA PHE A 64 13.45 1.67 7.85
C PHE A 64 14.00 2.63 6.79
N GLY A 65 14.03 3.92 7.10
CA GLY A 65 14.64 4.95 6.26
C GLY A 65 15.88 5.53 6.92
N ALA A 66 16.89 5.85 6.12
CA ALA A 66 18.11 6.50 6.59
C ALA A 66 18.69 7.45 5.55
N GLU A 67 19.31 8.52 6.03
CA GLU A 67 20.18 9.38 5.24
C GLU A 67 21.64 9.03 5.51
N THR A 68 22.51 9.17 4.52
CA THR A 68 23.92 8.78 4.63
C THR A 68 24.83 9.59 3.72
N THR A 69 26.06 9.81 4.20
CA THR A 69 27.18 10.33 3.40
C THR A 69 28.12 9.22 2.96
N HIS A 70 27.85 7.97 3.34
CA HIS A 70 28.66 6.81 2.98
C HIS A 70 28.56 6.57 1.46
N THR A 71 29.71 6.30 0.83
CA THR A 71 29.80 5.98 -0.60
C THR A 71 29.76 4.48 -0.84
N PHE A 72 29.11 4.05 -1.93
CA PHE A 72 28.96 2.64 -2.25
C PHE A 72 29.55 2.31 -3.62
N SER A 73 30.09 1.11 -3.77
CA SER A 73 30.32 0.51 -5.08
C SER A 73 29.05 -0.23 -5.55
N GLU A 74 28.89 -0.38 -6.86
CA GLU A 74 27.78 -1.15 -7.43
C GLU A 74 27.81 -2.61 -6.99
N GLU A 75 28.99 -3.21 -6.92
CA GLU A 75 29.21 -4.58 -6.45
C GLU A 75 28.76 -4.74 -4.99
N LYS A 76 29.20 -3.84 -4.10
CA LYS A 76 28.82 -3.89 -2.68
C LYS A 76 27.32 -3.70 -2.48
N LEU A 77 26.68 -2.81 -3.25
CA LEU A 77 25.22 -2.68 -3.21
C LEU A 77 24.53 -3.95 -3.68
N ARG A 78 25.01 -4.57 -4.76
CA ARG A 78 24.46 -5.83 -5.25
C ARG A 78 24.55 -6.92 -4.19
N ASP A 79 25.69 -7.05 -3.51
CA ASP A 79 25.87 -8.03 -2.43
C ASP A 79 24.91 -7.78 -1.26
N ILE A 80 24.77 -6.51 -0.84
CA ILE A 80 23.82 -6.10 0.20
C ILE A 80 22.38 -6.49 -0.18
N LEU A 81 21.98 -6.18 -1.42
CA LEU A 81 20.62 -6.44 -1.89
C LEU A 81 20.36 -7.94 -2.09
N SER A 82 21.34 -8.73 -2.53
CA SER A 82 21.24 -10.19 -2.64
C SER A 82 21.11 -10.86 -1.27
N ALA A 83 21.75 -10.32 -0.22
CA ALA A 83 21.62 -10.84 1.14
C ALA A 83 20.18 -10.77 1.68
N PHE A 84 19.31 -9.90 1.12
CA PHE A 84 17.91 -9.83 1.54
C PHE A 84 17.07 -11.05 1.15
N ASP A 85 17.43 -11.74 0.06
CA ASP A 85 16.76 -12.97 -0.37
C ASP A 85 17.33 -14.20 0.37
N GLU A 86 18.62 -14.18 0.71
CA GLU A 86 19.34 -15.32 1.29
C GLU A 86 19.28 -15.39 2.81
N ASP A 87 19.22 -14.23 3.48
CA ASP A 87 19.38 -14.11 4.93
C ASP A 87 18.21 -13.38 5.59
N HIS A 88 17.47 -14.09 6.44
CA HIS A 88 16.37 -13.55 7.23
C HIS A 88 16.82 -12.75 8.47
N THR A 89 18.13 -12.57 8.69
CA THR A 89 18.70 -11.77 9.79
C THR A 89 18.19 -10.32 9.80
N TYR A 90 17.81 -9.79 8.62
CA TYR A 90 17.32 -8.42 8.45
C TYR A 90 15.80 -8.29 8.57
N GLY A 91 15.07 -9.40 8.71
CA GLY A 91 13.62 -9.49 8.56
C GLY A 91 13.20 -9.94 7.17
N MET A 92 11.90 -10.00 6.91
CA MET A 92 11.36 -10.31 5.58
C MET A 92 11.29 -9.00 4.77
N ILE A 93 12.26 -8.79 3.88
CA ILE A 93 12.33 -7.58 3.05
C ILE A 93 11.40 -7.71 1.84
N LEU A 94 10.50 -6.74 1.65
CA LEU A 94 9.56 -6.69 0.53
C LEU A 94 10.00 -5.70 -0.55
N ARG A 95 10.65 -4.61 -0.13
CA ARG A 95 11.20 -3.63 -1.05
C ARG A 95 12.35 -2.88 -0.42
N ALA A 96 13.36 -2.53 -1.21
CA ALA A 96 14.32 -1.50 -0.82
C ALA A 96 14.56 -0.55 -1.98
N LYS A 97 14.77 0.72 -1.68
CA LYS A 97 15.12 1.74 -2.67
C LYS A 97 16.15 2.67 -2.08
N GLY A 98 16.97 3.24 -2.94
CA GLY A 98 17.83 4.33 -2.52
C GLY A 98 18.48 5.08 -3.65
N ILE A 99 18.93 6.29 -3.31
CA ILE A 99 19.75 7.15 -4.13
C ILE A 99 20.97 7.47 -3.26
N VAL A 100 22.11 6.87 -3.57
CA VAL A 100 23.32 6.92 -2.73
C VAL A 100 24.54 7.34 -3.56
N PRO A 101 25.51 8.04 -2.95
CA PRO A 101 26.71 8.43 -3.66
C PRO A 101 27.58 7.21 -3.96
N ALA A 102 28.20 7.21 -5.14
CA ALA A 102 29.13 6.17 -5.56
C ALA A 102 30.58 6.57 -5.23
N GLU A 103 31.47 5.58 -5.09
CA GLU A 103 32.90 5.82 -4.84
C GLU A 103 33.60 6.61 -5.95
N ASP A 104 33.07 6.55 -7.18
CA ASP A 104 33.61 7.27 -8.35
C ASP A 104 33.03 8.68 -8.54
N GLY A 105 32.24 9.17 -7.57
CA GLY A 105 31.61 10.49 -7.60
C GLY A 105 30.29 10.56 -8.39
N ARG A 106 29.85 9.47 -9.02
CA ARG A 106 28.49 9.36 -9.58
C ARG A 106 27.48 9.06 -8.48
N TRP A 107 26.22 8.88 -8.87
CA TRP A 107 25.13 8.52 -7.98
C TRP A 107 24.47 7.25 -8.46
N ILE A 108 24.26 6.33 -7.52
CA ILE A 108 23.60 5.05 -7.77
C ILE A 108 22.16 5.16 -7.27
N HIS A 109 21.25 4.80 -8.15
CA HIS A 109 19.83 4.60 -7.85
C HIS A 109 19.60 3.10 -7.84
N PHE A 110 19.03 2.56 -6.77
CA PHE A 110 18.70 1.15 -6.69
C PHE A 110 17.23 0.94 -6.33
N ASP A 111 16.67 -0.16 -6.82
CA ASP A 111 15.37 -0.71 -6.47
C ASP A 111 15.55 -2.21 -6.30
N TYR A 112 14.99 -2.72 -5.22
CA TYR A 112 15.01 -4.13 -4.89
C TYR A 112 13.60 -4.57 -4.57
N VAL A 113 13.23 -5.73 -5.11
CA VAL A 113 12.11 -6.57 -4.70
C VAL A 113 12.65 -8.00 -4.60
N PRO A 114 12.00 -8.91 -3.85
CA PRO A 114 12.44 -10.31 -3.78
C PRO A 114 12.67 -10.92 -5.17
N GLY A 115 13.87 -11.44 -5.41
CA GLY A 115 14.30 -12.00 -6.70
C GLY A 115 14.59 -10.98 -7.82
N GLY A 116 14.56 -9.67 -7.54
CA GLY A 116 14.73 -8.60 -8.52
C GLY A 116 15.59 -7.44 -8.00
N ILE A 117 16.78 -7.26 -8.57
CA ILE A 117 17.70 -6.16 -8.27
C ILE A 117 17.87 -5.27 -9.51
N ASP A 118 17.48 -4.00 -9.42
CA ASP A 118 17.77 -2.96 -10.40
C ASP A 118 18.76 -1.96 -9.80
N ILE A 119 19.93 -1.81 -10.43
CA ILE A 119 20.94 -0.83 -10.06
C ILE A 119 21.31 -0.03 -11.30
N ARG A 120 21.23 1.31 -11.18
CA ARG A 120 21.48 2.23 -12.28
C ARG A 120 22.19 3.48 -11.79
N TYR A 121 22.95 4.11 -12.68
CA TYR A 121 23.49 5.44 -12.42
C TYR A 121 22.45 6.50 -12.79
N GLY A 122 22.33 7.53 -11.96
CA GLY A 122 21.28 8.53 -12.12
C GLY A 122 21.73 9.94 -11.75
N ALA A 123 20.76 10.85 -11.75
CA ALA A 123 20.99 12.24 -11.37
C ALA A 123 21.54 12.34 -9.94
N ALA A 124 22.42 13.32 -9.74
CA ALA A 124 23.03 13.57 -8.45
C ALA A 124 22.01 14.01 -7.39
N GLY A 125 22.15 13.47 -6.19
CA GLY A 125 21.43 13.92 -5.00
C GLY A 125 22.24 14.95 -4.21
N ILE A 126 21.64 15.44 -3.12
CA ILE A 126 22.31 16.30 -2.14
C ILE A 126 22.93 15.46 -1.02
N ILE A 127 22.19 14.44 -0.56
CA ILE A 127 22.59 13.47 0.45
C ILE A 127 22.07 12.09 0.05
N GLY A 128 22.82 11.04 0.40
CA GLY A 128 22.40 9.66 0.19
C GLY A 128 21.16 9.36 1.02
N ARG A 129 20.16 8.71 0.44
CA ARG A 129 18.94 8.30 1.13
C ARG A 129 18.53 6.90 0.70
N LEU A 130 18.10 6.10 1.64
CA LEU A 130 17.58 4.77 1.39
C LEU A 130 16.37 4.47 2.27
N CYS A 131 15.52 3.58 1.80
CA CYS A 131 14.36 3.07 2.51
C CYS A 131 14.24 1.56 2.25
N VAL A 132 13.98 0.81 3.32
CA VAL A 132 13.77 -0.63 3.34
C VAL A 132 12.40 -0.88 3.97
N ILE A 133 11.56 -1.66 3.30
CA ILE A 133 10.20 -2.00 3.72
C ILE A 133 10.10 -3.50 3.84
N GLY A 134 9.53 -3.99 4.95
CA GLY A 134 9.39 -5.42 5.21
C GLY A 134 8.71 -5.70 6.54
N SER A 135 8.66 -6.96 6.96
CA SER A 135 8.10 -7.36 8.27
C SER A 135 9.20 -7.90 9.19
N GLY A 136 9.09 -7.61 10.50
CA GLY A 136 10.08 -8.02 11.49
C GLY A 136 11.47 -7.43 11.24
N LEU A 137 11.56 -6.18 10.79
CA LEU A 137 12.81 -5.57 10.37
C LEU A 137 13.79 -5.41 11.54
N ASN A 138 15.00 -5.94 11.37
CA ASN A 138 16.10 -5.73 12.32
C ASN A 138 16.85 -4.45 11.98
N ARG A 139 16.42 -3.32 12.58
CA ARG A 139 16.97 -1.98 12.30
C ARG A 139 18.47 -1.86 12.56
N ASP A 140 19.00 -2.54 13.59
CA ASP A 140 20.43 -2.44 13.93
C ASP A 140 21.30 -3.28 12.99
N ALA A 141 20.80 -4.45 12.57
CA ALA A 141 21.45 -5.23 11.52
C ALA A 141 21.45 -4.47 10.18
N LEU A 142 20.34 -3.81 9.82
CA LEU A 142 20.24 -2.99 8.62
C LEU A 142 21.23 -1.81 8.64
N LYS A 143 21.34 -1.08 9.77
CA LYS A 143 22.35 -0.03 9.91
C LYS A 143 23.76 -0.57 9.71
N THR A 144 24.08 -1.69 10.34
CA THR A 144 25.39 -2.34 10.21
C THR A 144 25.69 -2.75 8.76
N LEU A 145 24.70 -3.36 8.08
CA LEU A 145 24.82 -3.81 6.69
C LEU A 145 25.12 -2.66 5.73
N PHE A 146 24.44 -1.52 5.92
CA PHE A 146 24.64 -0.31 5.12
C PHE A 146 25.79 0.59 5.63
N ALA A 147 26.53 0.17 6.67
CA ALA A 147 27.58 0.95 7.32
C ALA A 147 27.11 2.35 7.79
N LEU A 148 25.94 2.39 8.43
CA LEU A 148 25.25 3.58 8.96
C LEU A 148 25.42 3.74 10.47
#